data_AF-A0A6A3J8T4-F1
#
_entry.id   AF-A0A6A3J8T4-F1
#
_cell.length_a   1.000
_cell.length_b   1.000
_cell.length_c   1.000
_cell.angle_alpha   90.00
_cell.angle_beta   90.00
_cell.angle_gamma   90.00
#
_symmetry.space_group_name_H-M   'P 1'
#
loop_
_entity.id
_entity.type
_entity.pdbx_description
1 polymer ?
#
loop_
_entity_poly.entity_id
_entity_poly.type
_entity_poly.pdbx_seq_one_letter_code
_entity_poly.pdbx_strand_id
1 'polypeptide(L)'
;MIRSSIRAFVLPLVALAGLVTATEDTCGGPNARIEPPLGAIVVNSTGDYDGSYLTVSEGVESLDVATTEKQTIFVMLGVYKEQMRVPVLAGALVLQGSTCDAMSYEDNEAQ
;
A
#
# COMPACT_ATOMS: atom_id res chain seq x y z
N MET A 1 7.20 -72.30 2.88
CA MET A 1 5.96 -72.66 3.58
C MET A 1 5.67 -71.60 4.65
N ILE A 2 4.45 -71.03 4.63
CA ILE A 2 3.69 -70.49 5.78
C ILE A 2 4.22 -69.18 6.41
N ARG A 3 3.69 -68.00 6.01
CA ARG A 3 2.56 -67.24 6.61
C ARG A 3 2.77 -66.79 8.08
N SER A 4 2.87 -65.48 8.31
CA SER A 4 2.16 -64.82 9.42
C SER A 4 2.12 -63.28 9.25
N SER A 5 0.90 -62.75 9.18
CA SER A 5 0.57 -61.32 9.21
C SER A 5 0.42 -60.83 10.65
N ILE A 6 0.91 -59.63 10.98
CA ILE A 6 0.33 -58.79 12.03
C ILE A 6 0.16 -57.35 11.50
N ARG A 7 -1.04 -56.82 11.72
CA ARG A 7 -1.58 -55.53 11.26
C ARG A 7 -1.33 -54.42 12.29
N ALA A 8 -1.29 -53.19 11.79
CA ALA A 8 -1.62 -51.90 12.43
C ALA A 8 -0.72 -51.48 13.63
N PHE A 9 -0.30 -50.23 13.79
CA PHE A 9 -1.10 -49.01 13.83
C PHE A 9 -0.36 -47.84 13.17
N VAL A 10 -0.97 -47.26 12.14
CA VAL A 10 -0.62 -45.90 11.69
C VAL A 10 -1.50 -44.95 12.48
N LEU A 11 -0.90 -44.17 13.39
CA LEU A 11 -1.57 -43.03 14.02
C LEU A 11 -1.41 -41.83 13.09
N PRO A 12 -2.50 -41.26 12.53
CA PRO A 12 -2.40 -39.96 11.89
C PRO A 12 -2.33 -38.92 13.02
N LEU A 13 -1.17 -38.31 13.23
CA LEU A 13 -1.08 -37.09 14.03
C LEU A 13 -1.70 -35.97 13.19
N VAL A 14 -3.00 -35.75 13.36
CA VAL A 14 -3.71 -34.60 12.79
C VAL A 14 -3.30 -33.38 13.60
N ALA A 15 -2.33 -32.61 13.11
CA ALA A 15 -2.05 -31.28 13.62
C ALA A 15 -3.18 -30.35 13.15
N LEU A 16 -4.11 -30.05 14.05
CA LEU A 16 -5.15 -29.05 13.80
C LEU A 16 -4.50 -27.67 13.90
N ALA A 17 -4.02 -27.15 12.78
CA ALA A 17 -3.62 -25.76 12.66
C ALA A 17 -4.85 -24.89 12.89
N GLY A 18 -4.92 -24.18 14.01
CA GLY A 18 -5.95 -23.19 14.25
C GLY A 18 -5.84 -22.12 13.16
N LEU A 19 -6.90 -21.94 12.38
CA LEU A 19 -7.01 -20.76 11.53
C LEU A 19 -7.17 -19.54 12.46
N VAL A 20 -6.09 -18.78 12.61
CA VAL A 20 -6.20 -17.40 13.08
C VAL A 20 -6.87 -16.63 11.96
N THR A 21 -8.15 -16.31 12.11
CA THR A 21 -8.78 -15.28 11.29
C THR A 21 -8.14 -13.96 11.70
N ALA A 22 -7.18 -13.48 10.92
CA ALA A 22 -6.77 -12.09 10.99
C ALA A 22 -8.03 -11.26 10.71
N THR A 23 -8.47 -10.48 11.69
CA THR A 23 -9.37 -9.37 11.39
C THR A 23 -8.50 -8.36 10.65
N GLU A 24 -8.56 -8.36 9.32
CA GLU A 24 -8.10 -7.19 8.59
C GLU A 24 -8.97 -6.05 9.09
N ASP A 25 -8.40 -5.16 9.90
CA ASP A 25 -9.02 -3.88 10.16
C ASP A 25 -9.16 -3.22 8.80
N THR A 26 -10.37 -3.29 8.24
CA THR A 26 -10.63 -2.79 6.89
C THR A 26 -10.45 -1.29 6.95
N CYS A 27 -9.32 -0.82 6.46
CA CYS A 27 -9.01 0.58 6.31
C CYS A 27 -10.17 1.25 5.56
N GLY A 28 -10.93 2.10 6.25
CA GLY A 28 -12.22 2.57 5.76
C GLY A 28 -12.85 3.60 6.69
N GLY A 29 -13.91 4.26 6.22
CA GLY A 29 -14.57 5.35 6.95
C GLY A 29 -14.37 6.73 6.31
N PRO A 30 -14.99 7.77 6.85
CA PRO A 30 -15.05 9.09 6.20
C PRO A 30 -13.69 9.80 6.10
N ASN A 31 -12.75 9.43 6.95
CA ASN A 31 -11.41 10.02 7.00
C ASN A 31 -10.36 9.18 6.28
N ALA A 32 -10.69 7.97 5.84
CA ALA A 32 -9.76 7.13 5.08
C ALA A 32 -9.44 7.77 3.73
N ARG A 33 -8.17 7.71 3.34
CA ARG A 33 -7.65 8.20 2.06
C ARG A 33 -6.80 7.08 1.49
N ILE A 34 -7.45 6.07 0.94
CA ILE A 34 -6.78 4.85 0.42
C ILE A 34 -6.80 4.75 -1.10
N GLU A 35 -7.59 5.59 -1.75
CA GLU A 35 -7.70 5.65 -3.21
C GLU A 35 -7.26 7.03 -3.72
N PRO A 36 -6.50 7.09 -4.83
CA PRO A 36 -6.15 8.36 -5.45
C PRO A 36 -7.40 9.12 -5.92
N PRO A 37 -7.51 10.43 -5.66
CA PRO A 37 -8.56 11.23 -6.27
C PRO A 37 -8.37 11.32 -7.78
N LEU A 38 -9.47 11.52 -8.51
CA LEU A 38 -9.44 11.61 -9.97
C LEU A 38 -8.45 12.70 -10.45
N GLY A 39 -7.55 12.31 -11.37
CA GLY A 39 -6.54 13.21 -11.94
C GLY A 39 -5.30 13.41 -11.06
N ALA A 40 -5.17 12.69 -9.94
CA ALA A 40 -3.92 12.68 -9.19
C ALA A 40 -2.79 11.97 -9.96
N ILE A 41 -1.58 12.48 -9.78
CA ILE A 41 -0.35 11.76 -10.07
C ILE A 41 -0.20 10.69 -8.98
N VAL A 42 -0.08 9.42 -9.35
CA VAL A 42 0.01 8.32 -8.39
C VAL A 42 1.46 7.86 -8.25
N VAL A 43 1.91 7.70 -7.01
CA VAL A 43 3.20 7.10 -6.69
C VAL A 43 2.95 5.78 -5.98
N ASN A 44 3.51 4.69 -6.51
CA ASN A 44 3.41 3.36 -5.94
C ASN A 44 4.73 2.61 -6.13
N SER A 45 5.45 2.37 -5.02
CA SER A 45 6.75 1.70 -5.03
C SER A 45 6.73 0.25 -5.55
N THR A 46 5.59 -0.44 -5.56
CA THR A 46 5.49 -1.81 -6.11
C THR A 46 5.24 -1.79 -7.61
N GLY A 47 4.74 -0.68 -8.15
CA GLY A 47 4.35 -0.55 -9.55
C GLY A 47 3.04 -1.27 -9.90
N ASP A 48 2.32 -1.81 -8.91
CA ASP A 48 1.07 -2.56 -9.16
C ASP A 48 -0.14 -1.66 -9.45
N TYR A 49 0.03 -0.34 -9.34
CA TYR A 49 -0.98 0.63 -9.77
C TYR A 49 -0.67 1.11 -11.18
N ASP A 50 -1.59 0.84 -12.12
CA ASP A 50 -1.41 1.20 -13.53
C ASP A 50 -1.16 2.71 -13.71
N GLY A 51 -0.07 3.04 -14.42
CA GLY A 51 0.31 4.43 -14.70
C GLY A 51 0.91 5.18 -13.51
N SER A 52 1.25 4.49 -12.42
CA SER A 52 1.96 5.09 -11.29
C SER A 52 3.45 5.29 -11.58
N TYR A 53 4.05 6.22 -10.85
CA TYR A 53 5.49 6.38 -10.71
C TYR A 53 6.02 5.54 -9.54
N LEU A 54 7.25 5.03 -9.64
CA LEU A 54 7.83 4.18 -8.60
C LEU A 54 8.35 5.00 -7.42
N THR A 55 8.68 6.28 -7.64
CA THR A 55 9.26 7.18 -6.65
C THR A 55 8.48 8.48 -6.52
N VAL A 56 8.58 9.13 -5.36
CA VAL A 56 8.00 10.47 -5.16
C VAL A 56 8.74 11.49 -6.01
N SER A 57 10.05 11.32 -6.22
CA SER A 57 10.84 12.17 -7.12
C SER A 57 10.30 12.19 -8.55
N GLU A 58 10.02 11.03 -9.14
CA GLU A 58 9.42 10.93 -10.48
C GLU A 58 8.03 11.57 -10.54
N GLY A 59 7.20 11.38 -9.51
CA GLY A 59 5.91 12.04 -9.41
C GLY A 59 6.03 13.56 -9.36
N VAL A 60 7.03 14.11 -8.65
CA VAL A 60 7.32 15.54 -8.63
C VAL A 60 7.83 16.05 -9.98
N GLU A 61 8.67 15.28 -10.66
CA GLU A 61 9.18 15.62 -12.00
C GLU A 61 8.09 15.66 -13.08
N SER A 62 6.97 14.95 -12.87
CA SER A 62 5.82 14.96 -13.77
C SER A 62 4.89 16.17 -13.62
N LEU A 63 5.10 17.03 -12.62
CA LEU A 63 4.25 18.19 -12.38
C LEU A 63 4.35 19.19 -13.54
N ASP A 64 3.21 19.77 -13.93
CA ASP A 64 3.20 20.96 -14.78
C ASP A 64 3.60 22.17 -13.93
N VAL A 65 4.82 22.67 -14.14
CA VAL A 65 5.33 23.81 -13.36
C VAL A 65 4.66 25.14 -13.71
N ALA A 66 4.00 25.24 -14.87
CA ALA A 66 3.43 26.47 -15.40
C ALA A 66 1.93 26.61 -15.10
N THR A 67 1.23 25.52 -14.79
CA THR A 67 -0.20 25.59 -14.44
C THR A 67 -0.43 26.32 -13.13
N THR A 68 -1.48 27.15 -13.09
CA THR A 68 -1.98 27.76 -11.85
C THR A 68 -3.00 26.87 -11.14
N GLU A 69 -3.45 25.80 -11.80
CA GLU A 69 -4.39 24.84 -11.23
C GLU A 69 -3.73 23.99 -10.14
N LYS A 70 -4.54 23.51 -9.20
CA LYS A 70 -4.08 22.62 -8.14
C LYS A 70 -3.69 21.25 -8.71
N GLN A 71 -2.50 20.79 -8.39
CA GLN A 71 -2.02 19.44 -8.70
C GLN A 71 -1.97 18.58 -7.44
N THR A 72 -2.24 17.29 -7.56
CA THR A 72 -2.20 16.34 -6.43
C THR A 72 -1.27 15.19 -6.77
N ILE A 73 -0.31 14.93 -5.90
CA ILE A 73 0.46 13.68 -5.86
C ILE A 73 -0.14 12.83 -4.74
N PHE A 74 -0.63 11.63 -5.09
CA PHE A 74 -1.10 10.64 -4.14
C PHE A 74 -0.07 9.52 -4.00
N VAL A 75 0.43 9.33 -2.77
CA VAL A 75 1.49 8.37 -2.44
C VAL A 75 0.85 7.14 -1.80
N MET A 76 0.87 6.02 -2.51
CA MET A 76 0.44 4.72 -2.00
C MET A 76 1.37 4.26 -0.87
N LEU A 77 0.86 3.39 0.01
CA LEU A 77 1.61 2.82 1.12
C LEU A 77 2.96 2.25 0.66
N GLY A 78 4.01 2.47 1.46
CA GLY A 78 5.34 1.95 1.19
C GLY A 78 6.46 2.81 1.76
N VAL A 79 7.69 2.34 1.60
CA VAL A 79 8.90 3.01 2.08
C VAL A 79 9.67 3.64 0.93
N TYR A 80 9.70 4.98 0.89
CA TYR A 80 10.39 5.76 -0.12
C TYR A 80 11.69 6.35 0.46
N LYS A 81 12.84 5.75 0.09
CA LYS A 81 14.17 6.15 0.60
C LYS A 81 14.86 7.11 -0.36
N GLU A 82 14.53 8.38 -0.26
CA GLU A 82 15.01 9.38 -1.21
C GLU A 82 15.06 10.79 -0.60
N GLN A 83 15.71 11.70 -1.33
CA GLN A 83 15.68 13.14 -1.08
C GLN A 83 15.28 13.84 -2.37
N MET A 84 14.28 14.71 -2.30
CA MET A 84 13.80 15.48 -3.44
C MET A 84 13.67 16.97 -3.12
N ARG A 85 13.53 17.77 -4.18
CA ARG A 85 13.11 19.18 -4.08
C ARG A 85 11.85 19.37 -4.91
N VAL A 86 10.86 20.01 -4.31
CA VAL A 86 9.71 20.51 -5.07
C VAL A 86 10.16 21.78 -5.80
N PRO A 87 9.99 21.87 -7.14
CA PRO A 87 10.32 23.09 -7.87
C PRO A 87 9.38 24.24 -7.46
N VAL A 88 9.69 25.45 -7.90
CA VAL A 88 8.73 26.56 -7.79
C VAL A 88 7.57 26.28 -8.76
N LEU A 89 6.35 26.26 -8.23
CA LEU A 89 5.12 25.99 -8.99
C LEU A 89 4.29 27.26 -9.10
N ALA A 90 3.65 27.47 -10.25
CA ALA A 90 2.69 28.56 -10.42
C ALA A 90 1.36 28.32 -9.67
N GLY A 91 1.00 27.06 -9.46
CA GLY A 91 -0.21 26.61 -8.75
C GLY A 91 0.09 25.89 -7.43
N ALA A 92 -0.98 25.50 -6.73
CA ALA A 92 -0.88 24.76 -5.47
C ALA A 92 -0.52 23.29 -5.70
N LEU A 93 0.32 22.73 -4.82
CA LEU A 93 0.59 21.30 -4.75
C LEU A 93 -0.07 20.71 -3.50
N VAL A 94 -0.79 19.60 -3.68
CA VAL A 94 -1.19 18.69 -2.61
C VAL A 94 -0.33 17.44 -2.69
N LEU A 95 0.37 17.12 -1.60
CA LEU A 95 1.03 15.84 -1.42
C LEU A 95 0.25 15.05 -0.36
N GLN A 96 -0.40 13.97 -0.78
CA GLN A 96 -1.28 13.17 0.07
C GLN A 96 -0.77 11.74 0.16
N GLY A 97 -0.51 11.25 1.37
CA GLY A 97 -0.23 9.83 1.61
C GLY A 97 -1.51 9.01 1.79
N SER A 98 -1.42 7.71 1.52
CA SER A 98 -2.45 6.75 1.87
C SER A 98 -2.53 6.58 3.39
N THR A 99 -3.74 6.62 3.97
CA THR A 99 -3.96 6.47 5.42
C THR A 99 -5.40 6.04 5.73
N CYS A 100 -5.60 5.35 6.86
CA CYS A 100 -6.93 4.93 7.33
C CYS A 100 -7.69 6.05 8.06
N ASP A 101 -6.98 7.01 8.67
CA ASP A 101 -7.59 8.17 9.30
C ASP A 101 -6.75 9.43 9.08
N ALA A 102 -7.17 10.26 8.13
CA ALA A 102 -6.51 11.54 7.85
C ALA A 102 -6.60 12.57 9.00
N MET A 103 -7.27 12.25 10.12
CA MET A 103 -7.30 13.10 11.31
C MET A 103 -6.16 12.82 12.30
N SER A 104 -5.40 11.74 12.10
CA SER A 104 -4.26 11.34 12.92
C SER A 104 -3.03 11.03 12.06
N TYR A 105 -1.86 10.98 12.69
CA TYR A 105 -0.63 10.49 12.05
C TYR A 105 -0.34 9.02 12.39
N GLU A 106 -1.12 8.41 13.26
CA GLU A 106 -0.86 7.05 13.78
C GLU A 106 -0.96 5.99 12.68
N ASP A 107 -1.87 6.19 11.72
CA ASP A 107 -2.07 5.28 10.57
C ASP A 107 -1.23 5.68 9.34
N ASN A 108 -0.18 6.48 9.53
CA ASN A 108 0.79 6.73 8.47
C ASN A 108 1.81 5.59 8.46
N GLU A 109 1.64 4.66 7.53
CA GLU A 109 2.39 3.41 7.53
C GLU A 109 3.61 3.41 6.62
N ALA A 110 4.66 2.77 7.11
CA ALA A 110 5.84 2.39 6.37
C ALA A 110 5.86 0.85 6.29
N GLN A 111 5.39 0.28 5.18
CA GLN A 111 5.42 -1.18 4.95
C GLN A 111 6.74 -1.66 4.35
#